data_AF-A0A0L0F9T1-F1
#
_entry.id   AF-A0A0L0F9T1-F1
#
_cell.length_a   1.000
_cell.length_b   1.000
_cell.length_c   1.000
_cell.angle_alpha   90.00
_cell.angle_beta   90.00
_cell.angle_gamma   90.00
#
_symmetry.space_group_name_H-M   'P 1'
#
loop_
_entity.id
_entity.type
_entity.pdbx_description
1 polymer ?
#
loop_
_entity_poly.entity_id
_entity_poly.type
_entity_poly.pdbx_seq_one_letter_code
_entity_poly.pdbx_strand_id
1 'polypeptide(L)'
;MYSQHFDDILNFDKTPVQYLVDKYQLKYQEVRNKLGKFGLEGHAHTIPIKDLSGGQKARVVFVDLSFKECHILFLDEPTNHLDIESIDALIHAINEFEGGVICVTHDARLIQ
;
A
#
# COMPACT_ATOMS: atom_id res chain seq x y z
N MET A 1 -15.76 1.72 -2.84
CA MET A 1 -16.13 0.30 -2.70
C MET A 1 -14.83 -0.47 -2.77
N TYR A 2 -14.31 -0.92 -1.63
CA TYR A 2 -13.09 -1.72 -1.57
C TYR A 2 -13.48 -3.15 -1.89
N SER A 3 -13.31 -3.57 -3.14
CA SER A 3 -13.46 -4.95 -3.56
C SER A 3 -12.23 -5.32 -4.36
N GLN A 4 -11.40 -6.24 -3.86
CA GLN A 4 -10.47 -7.16 -4.53
C GLN A 4 -9.93 -6.84 -5.95
N HIS A 5 -9.76 -5.59 -6.33
CA HIS A 5 -9.23 -5.14 -7.62
C HIS A 5 -7.98 -4.31 -7.38
N PHE A 6 -6.96 -4.91 -6.74
CA PHE A 6 -5.59 -4.39 -6.90
C PHE A 6 -5.28 -4.20 -8.40
N ASP A 7 -5.84 -5.09 -9.22
CA ASP A 7 -5.82 -5.16 -10.68
C ASP A 7 -6.25 -3.86 -11.39
N ASP A 8 -7.15 -3.07 -10.80
CA ASP A 8 -7.67 -1.84 -11.42
C ASP A 8 -6.93 -0.57 -10.98
N ILE A 9 -6.13 -0.62 -9.91
CA ILE A 9 -5.49 0.57 -9.30
C ILE A 9 -4.00 0.66 -9.64
N LEU A 10 -3.32 -0.49 -9.76
CA LEU A 10 -1.88 -0.55 -9.97
C LEU A 10 -1.56 -0.80 -11.46
N ASN A 11 -0.54 -0.12 -11.98
CA ASN A 11 0.00 -0.50 -13.29
C ASN A 11 0.97 -1.66 -13.11
N PHE A 12 0.50 -2.87 -13.40
CA PHE A 12 1.19 -4.14 -13.13
C PHE A 12 2.52 -4.33 -13.88
N ASP A 13 2.71 -3.61 -14.99
CA ASP A 13 3.93 -3.69 -15.79
C ASP A 13 5.03 -2.73 -15.33
N LYS A 14 4.70 -1.78 -14.44
CA LYS A 14 5.68 -0.85 -13.86
C LYS A 14 6.22 -1.37 -12.53
N THR A 15 7.41 -0.90 -12.16
CA THR A 15 7.91 -1.07 -10.79
C THR A 15 7.17 -0.13 -9.83
N PRO A 16 7.13 -0.42 -8.51
CA PRO A 16 6.54 0.48 -7.52
C PRO A 16 7.04 1.91 -7.61
N VAL A 17 8.35 2.09 -7.79
CA VAL A 17 8.95 3.43 -7.85
C VAL A 17 8.50 4.14 -9.13
N GLN A 18 8.55 3.47 -10.28
CA GLN A 18 8.11 4.06 -11.55
C GLN A 18 6.63 4.41 -11.52
N TYR A 19 5.79 3.52 -11.00
CA TYR A 19 4.36 3.73 -10.86
C TYR A 19 4.05 5.02 -10.07
N LEU A 20 4.68 5.21 -8.91
CA LEU A 20 4.43 6.36 -8.04
C LEU A 20 5.09 7.66 -8.54
N VAL A 21 6.30 7.57 -9.10
CA VAL A 21 6.99 8.71 -9.73
C VAL A 21 6.15 9.27 -10.87
N ASP A 22 5.66 8.40 -11.77
CA ASP A 22 4.88 8.83 -12.93
C ASP A 22 3.52 9.41 -12.52
N LYS A 23 2.89 8.81 -11.51
CA LYS A 23 1.54 9.18 -11.05
C LYS A 23 1.50 10.51 -10.31
N TYR A 24 2.49 10.77 -9.45
CA TYR A 24 2.54 11.98 -8.60
C TYR A 24 3.58 13.00 -9.07
N GLN A 25 4.32 12.73 -10.15
CA GLN A 25 5.43 13.55 -10.65
C GLN A 25 6.49 13.88 -9.57
N LEU A 26 6.77 12.91 -8.69
CA LEU A 26 7.70 13.05 -7.58
C LEU A 26 9.12 12.64 -7.96
N LYS A 27 10.10 13.03 -7.14
CA LYS A 27 11.50 12.60 -7.33
C LYS A 27 11.65 11.12 -6.97
N TYR A 28 12.42 10.38 -7.77
CA TYR A 28 12.72 8.96 -7.54
C TYR A 28 13.14 8.66 -6.10
N GLN A 29 14.03 9.47 -5.52
CA GLN A 29 14.54 9.27 -4.17
C GLN A 29 13.46 9.47 -3.09
N GLU A 30 12.52 10.38 -3.31
CA GLU A 30 11.43 10.65 -2.38
C GLU A 30 10.47 9.46 -2.30
N VAL A 31 10.08 8.93 -3.46
CA VAL A 31 9.25 7.73 -3.58
C VAL A 31 9.95 6.52 -2.96
N ARG A 32 11.24 6.32 -3.26
CA ARG A 32 12.02 5.20 -2.71
C ARG A 32 12.12 5.26 -1.18
N ASN A 33 12.33 6.45 -0.63
CA ASN A 33 12.37 6.67 0.81
C ASN A 33 11.00 6.35 1.44
N LYS A 34 9.89 6.77 0.81
CA LYS A 34 8.55 6.50 1.35
C LYS A 34 8.18 5.02 1.26
N LEU A 35 8.50 4.34 0.15
CA LEU A 35 8.35 2.89 0.03
C LEU A 35 9.13 2.13 1.12
N GLY A 36 10.36 2.55 1.39
CA GLY A 36 11.17 1.97 2.46
C GLY A 36 10.58 2.20 3.86
N LYS A 37 10.01 3.38 4.12
CA LYS A 37 9.32 3.69 5.40
C LYS A 37 8.10 2.78 5.63
N PHE A 38 7.35 2.49 4.57
CA PHE A 38 6.21 1.56 4.61
C PHE A 38 6.64 0.08 4.57
N GLY A 39 7.93 -0.19 4.81
CA GLY A 39 8.49 -1.53 4.95
C GLY A 39 8.72 -2.26 3.63
N LEU A 40 8.55 -1.64 2.46
CA LEU A 40 8.85 -2.31 1.20
C LEU A 40 10.38 -2.41 1.03
N GLU A 41 10.89 -3.64 0.93
CA GLU A 41 12.33 -3.87 0.77
C GLU A 41 12.88 -3.24 -0.51
N GLY A 42 14.14 -2.78 -0.44
CA GLY A 42 14.77 -2.06 -1.55
C GLY A 42 14.87 -2.86 -2.85
N HIS A 43 14.92 -4.19 -2.78
CA HIS A 43 14.94 -5.05 -3.96
C HIS A 43 13.57 -5.07 -4.67
N ALA A 44 12.47 -4.99 -3.91
CA ALA A 44 11.11 -4.98 -4.43
C ALA A 44 10.75 -3.66 -5.12
N HIS A 45 11.50 -2.58 -4.88
CA HIS A 45 11.30 -1.27 -5.51
C HIS A 45 11.49 -1.30 -7.03
N THR A 46 12.31 -2.24 -7.53
CA THR A 46 12.67 -2.38 -8.94
C THR A 46 12.05 -3.60 -9.60
N ILE A 47 11.27 -4.40 -8.87
CA ILE A 47 10.54 -5.55 -9.42
C ILE A 47 9.20 -5.06 -9.96
N PRO A 48 8.73 -5.54 -11.14
CA PRO A 48 7.41 -5.21 -11.64
C PRO A 48 6.31 -5.55 -10.64
N ILE A 49 5.29 -4.69 -10.51
CA ILE A 49 4.24 -4.85 -9.51
C ILE A 49 3.53 -6.21 -9.63
N LYS A 50 3.37 -6.77 -10.83
CA LYS A 50 2.80 -8.11 -11.04
C LYS A 50 3.52 -9.23 -10.30
N ASP A 51 4.84 -9.14 -10.18
CA ASP A 51 5.70 -10.16 -9.59
C ASP A 51 5.85 -9.99 -8.07
N LEU A 52 5.25 -8.94 -7.50
CA LEU A 52 5.21 -8.72 -6.06
C LEU A 52 4.22 -9.66 -5.37
N SER A 53 4.55 -10.05 -4.14
CA SER A 53 3.62 -10.76 -3.26
C SER A 53 2.39 -9.89 -2.93
N GLY A 54 1.31 -10.51 -2.44
CA GLY A 54 0.12 -9.77 -2.01
C GLY A 54 0.43 -8.70 -0.96
N GLY A 55 1.29 -9.04 0.01
CA GLY A 55 1.79 -8.10 1.02
C GLY A 55 2.60 -6.94 0.47
N GLN A 56 3.49 -7.20 -0.48
CA GLN A 56 4.26 -6.16 -1.17
C GLN A 56 3.33 -5.24 -1.98
N LYS A 57 2.35 -5.79 -2.70
CA LYS A 57 1.32 -5.01 -3.43
C LYS A 57 0.52 -4.13 -2.47
N ALA A 58 0.14 -4.64 -1.31
CA ALA A 58 -0.55 -3.87 -0.27
C ALA A 58 0.28 -2.67 0.18
N ARG A 59 1.59 -2.86 0.46
CA ARG A 59 2.51 -1.75 0.81
C ARG A 59 2.59 -0.68 -0.28
N VAL A 60 2.62 -1.07 -1.56
CA VAL A 60 2.59 -0.11 -2.68
C VAL A 60 1.30 0.70 -2.69
N VAL A 61 0.15 0.07 -2.44
CA VAL A 61 -1.13 0.76 -2.34
C VAL A 61 -1.18 1.71 -1.15
N PHE A 62 -0.64 1.34 0.02
CA PHE A 62 -0.57 2.27 1.15
C PHE A 62 0.26 3.50 0.84
N VAL A 63 1.40 3.32 0.17
CA VAL A 63 2.21 4.45 -0.26
C VAL A 63 1.45 5.30 -1.30
N ASP A 64 0.76 4.69 -2.25
CA ASP A 64 -0.11 5.39 -3.21
C ASP A 64 -1.17 6.24 -2.48
N LEU A 65 -1.84 5.66 -1.49
CA LEU A 65 -2.87 6.33 -0.69
C LEU A 65 -2.27 7.47 0.15
N SER A 66 -1.07 7.29 0.70
CA SER A 66 -0.37 8.32 1.48
C SER A 66 0.03 9.55 0.65
N PHE A 67 0.04 9.45 -0.68
CA PHE A 67 0.28 10.57 -1.59
C PHE A 67 -1.02 11.20 -2.08
N LYS A 68 -2.16 10.53 -1.94
CA LYS A 68 -3.47 11.12 -2.17
C LYS A 68 -3.87 11.89 -0.92
N GLU A 69 -4.43 13.09 -1.10
CA GLU A 69 -5.21 13.78 -0.07
C GLU A 69 -6.56 13.07 0.13
N CYS A 70 -6.50 11.79 0.48
CA CYS A 70 -7.68 10.99 0.73
C CYS A 70 -8.24 11.36 2.11
N HIS A 71 -9.46 11.86 2.16
CA HIS A 71 -10.11 12.21 3.43
C HIS A 71 -10.67 10.98 4.15
N ILE A 72 -11.08 9.93 3.41
CA ILE A 72 -11.66 8.70 3.97
C ILE A 72 -11.15 7.47 3.21
N LEU A 73 -10.49 6.57 3.94
CA LEU A 73 -10.06 5.25 3.48
C LEU A 73 -11.10 4.20 3.89
N PHE A 74 -11.64 3.47 2.92
CA PHE A 74 -12.47 2.28 3.21
C PHE A 74 -11.58 1.04 3.11
N LEU A 75 -11.77 0.03 3.95
CA LEU A 75 -11.05 -1.24 3.87
C LEU A 75 -12.05 -2.36 4.13
N ASP A 76 -12.13 -3.34 3.24
CA ASP A 76 -13.02 -4.50 3.39
C ASP A 76 -12.17 -5.77 3.40
N GLU A 77 -12.13 -6.46 4.54
CA GLU A 77 -11.26 -7.60 4.86
C GLU A 77 -9.79 -7.38 4.43
N PRO A 78 -9.12 -6.30 4.87
CA PRO A 78 -7.80 -5.92 4.37
C PRO A 78 -6.65 -6.87 4.79
N THR A 79 -6.90 -7.78 5.73
CA THR A 79 -5.92 -8.80 6.15
C THR A 79 -5.98 -10.06 5.30
N ASN A 80 -6.97 -10.18 4.40
CA ASN A 80 -7.13 -11.40 3.63
C ASN A 80 -5.93 -11.61 2.69
N HIS A 81 -5.39 -12.84 2.68
CA HIS A 81 -4.16 -13.20 1.96
C HIS A 81 -2.89 -12.44 2.36
N LEU A 82 -2.88 -11.74 3.51
CA LEU A 82 -1.69 -11.12 4.08
C LEU A 82 -1.01 -12.06 5.09
N ASP A 83 0.33 -12.10 5.03
CA ASP A 83 1.13 -12.66 6.11
C ASP A 83 1.20 -11.68 7.30
N ILE A 84 1.75 -12.15 8.43
CA ILE A 84 1.81 -11.38 9.68
C ILE A 84 2.59 -10.06 9.48
N GLU A 85 3.71 -10.09 8.77
CA GLU A 85 4.52 -8.89 8.51
C GLU A 85 3.78 -7.85 7.64
N SER A 86 2.92 -8.31 6.74
CA SER A 86 2.09 -7.45 5.90
C SER A 86 0.93 -6.85 6.69
N ILE A 87 0.40 -7.59 7.67
CA ILE A 87 -0.62 -7.08 8.60
C ILE A 87 -0.03 -6.00 9.50
N ASP A 88 1.19 -6.17 10.01
CA ASP A 88 1.86 -5.13 10.82
C ASP A 88 2.14 -3.86 10.01
N ALA A 89 2.57 -4.02 8.75
CA ALA A 89 2.77 -2.89 7.83
C ALA A 89 1.45 -2.17 7.49
N LEU A 90 0.35 -2.92 7.34
CA LEU A 90 -1.00 -2.39 7.15
C LEU A 90 -1.44 -1.58 8.37
N ILE A 91 -1.27 -2.12 9.58
CA ILE A 91 -1.59 -1.42 10.83
C ILE A 91 -0.79 -0.11 10.92
N HIS A 92 0.52 -0.16 10.66
CA HIS A 92 1.36 1.03 10.69
C HIS A 92 0.90 2.08 9.66
N ALA A 93 0.60 1.66 8.44
CA ALA A 93 0.10 2.55 7.38
C ALA A 93 -1.24 3.20 7.72
N ILE A 94 -2.17 2.45 8.31
CA ILE A 94 -3.46 2.96 8.80
C ILE A 94 -3.23 4.00 9.91
N ASN A 95 -2.31 3.72 10.83
CA ASN A 95 -1.99 4.63 11.94
C ASN A 95 -1.28 5.92 11.48
N GLU A 96 -0.54 5.89 10.37
CA GLU A 96 0.08 7.08 9.78
C GLU A 96 -0.86 7.86 8.85
N PHE A 97 -2.03 7.32 8.52
CA PHE A 97 -2.98 7.97 7.63
C PHE A 97 -3.75 9.08 8.36
N GLU A 98 -3.60 10.32 7.90
CA GLU A 98 -4.21 11.50 8.55
C GLU A 98 -5.73 11.65 8.26
N GLY A 99 -6.28 10.86 7.34
CA GLY A 99 -7.71 10.84 7.03
C GLY A 99 -8.51 9.87 7.92
N GLY A 100 -9.83 9.85 7.75
CA GLY A 100 -10.69 8.86 8.40
C GLY A 100 -10.50 7.47 7.81
N VAL A 101 -10.52 6.43 8.63
CA VAL A 101 -10.46 5.03 8.16
C VAL A 101 -11.74 4.29 8.58
N ILE A 102 -12.40 3.65 7.61
CA ILE A 102 -13.54 2.77 7.81
C ILE A 102 -13.09 1.38 7.40
N CYS A 103 -12.88 0.50 8.38
CA CYS A 103 -12.40 -0.86 8.17
C CYS A 103 -13.46 -1.89 8.58
N VAL A 104 -13.75 -2.83 7.68
CA VAL A 104 -14.49 -4.07 7.96
C VAL A 104 -13.45 -5.19 8.00
N THR A 105 -13.34 -5.87 9.13
CA THR A 105 -12.33 -6.92 9.31
C THR A 105 -12.77 -7.89 10.41
N HIS A 106 -12.42 -9.17 10.24
CA HIS A 106 -12.49 -10.15 11.32
C HIS A 106 -11.22 -10.17 12.21
N ASP A 107 -10.17 -9.42 11.84
CA ASP A 107 -8.91 -9.39 12.59
C ASP A 107 -8.91 -8.32 13.68
N ALA A 108 -8.98 -8.75 14.94
CA ALA A 108 -9.00 -7.88 16.11
C ALA A 108 -7.73 -7.01 16.27
N ARG A 109 -6.60 -7.37 15.65
CA ARG A 109 -5.35 -6.61 15.72
C ARG A 109 -5.43 -5.27 15.00
N LEU A 110 -6.36 -5.11 14.06
CA LEU A 110 -6.59 -3.85 13.33
C LEU A 110 -7.47 -2.84 14.09
N ILE A 111 -8.04 -3.23 15.24
CA ILE A 111 -9.04 -2.45 15.97
C ILE A 111 -8.44 -1.84 17.26
N GLN A 112 -7.14 -2.03 17.52
CA GLN A 112 -6.45 -1.57 18.73
C GLN A 112 -5.63 -0.31 18.51
#